data_AF-A0A8H7PHE8-F1
#
_entry.id   AF-A0A8H7PHE8-F1
#
_cell.length_a   1.000
_cell.length_b   1.000
_cell.length_c   1.000
_cell.angle_alpha   90.00
_cell.angle_beta   90.00
_cell.angle_gamma   90.00
#
_symmetry.space_group_name_H-M   'P 1'
#
loop_
_entity.id
_entity.type
_entity.pdbx_description
1 polymer ?
#
loop_
_entity_poly.entity_id
_entity_poly.type
_entity_poly.pdbx_seq_one_letter_code
_entity_poly.pdbx_strand_id
1 'polypeptide(L)'
;MSSSAAWFPGRLIVLTVVALTFWIGISSQYASYQQLFQYTNYSLAVYIPLNCIIIMLLINYALVCNTDPGAVPINWVPPIQQPSFEVKRSNYEPRFCRTCDNYKPARSHHCSSCKRCVLKMDHHCPWINNCVGHANYGHFIRFLFYVNLANAYIIVLLCLSLADMIKNVHENPVNMGRVVVMGIDLFLDVPVTVAVGILSGYHIYCLTTNTTTIEGWERDETVTVKYKDKIKKIKHPYNTGKLNNIKAILGPFPLLWFCPQQMIGDGLTFPINPKFSLVEEEKAIPTSCSQLSTSTLHVPDEMHTAHEKHHNQSASPAEPLTPASIRTFASSSTLVDHRAHDPTSEIVELTSQMADQAPADSRGRGGFGRGRGRGGRGGRGRGRGRQEEKNEWVPVTKLGRLVKDGKIKTIEEIYLFSLPIKEYQVVDYFLPKLKDEVMKITPVQKQTRAGQRTRFKAFVVIGDSNGHVGLGVKCSKEVATAIRGAIILAKLSVIPVRRGYWGSSLGEPHTVPCKVTGKCGSSISRLVPAPRGTGIVAAPTPKKVLTLAGITDCYTTSRGATRTLGNFVKATFAAIGNTYGFLSPELWTETTFTKAPYHEFTDFLAQKQRK
;
A
#
# COMPACT_ATOMS: atom_id res chain seq x y z
N MET A 1 -2.25 -29.06 13.21
CA MET A 1 -0.93 -29.27 13.84
C MET A 1 0.15 -28.59 13.00
N SER A 2 0.65 -27.41 13.42
CA SER A 2 2.04 -26.90 13.17
C SER A 2 2.24 -25.46 13.72
N SER A 3 1.62 -25.09 14.85
CA SER A 3 1.78 -23.76 15.46
C SER A 3 2.95 -23.67 16.46
N SER A 4 3.54 -24.78 16.86
CA SER A 4 4.58 -24.81 17.91
C SER A 4 5.97 -24.34 17.44
N ALA A 5 6.32 -24.50 16.16
CA ALA A 5 7.66 -24.15 15.66
C ALA A 5 7.91 -22.64 15.52
N ALA A 6 6.87 -21.83 15.25
CA ALA A 6 6.99 -20.38 15.10
C ALA A 6 7.11 -19.63 16.44
N TRP A 7 6.68 -20.24 17.55
CA TRP A 7 6.70 -19.66 18.89
C TRP A 7 7.95 -20.02 19.70
N PHE A 8 8.70 -21.04 19.27
CA PHE A 8 9.94 -21.46 19.90
C PHE A 8 11.03 -20.35 19.96
N PRO A 9 11.36 -19.65 18.85
CA PRO A 9 12.38 -18.60 18.91
C PRO A 9 11.94 -17.40 19.77
N GLY A 10 10.66 -17.06 19.78
CA GLY A 10 10.14 -15.95 20.60
C GLY A 10 10.25 -16.21 22.10
N ARG A 11 9.95 -17.44 22.54
CA ARG A 11 10.13 -17.83 23.95
C ARG A 11 11.59 -17.82 24.39
N LEU A 12 12.51 -18.23 23.51
CA LEU A 12 13.94 -18.19 23.78
C LEU A 12 14.41 -16.74 24.02
N ILE A 13 13.97 -15.79 23.18
CA ILE A 13 14.30 -14.37 23.35
C ILE A 13 13.82 -13.84 24.70
N VAL A 14 12.59 -14.15 25.11
CA VAL A 14 12.06 -13.70 26.41
C VAL A 14 12.87 -14.27 27.56
N LEU A 15 13.23 -15.56 27.52
CA LEU A 15 14.09 -16.17 28.53
C LEU A 15 15.48 -15.54 28.57
N THR A 16 16.06 -15.21 27.41
CA THR A 16 17.34 -14.51 27.32
C THR A 16 17.28 -13.13 27.96
N VAL A 17 16.20 -12.36 27.73
CA VAL A 17 16.04 -11.04 28.35
C VAL A 17 15.96 -11.16 29.87
N VAL A 18 15.17 -12.10 30.39
CA VAL A 18 15.08 -12.35 31.86
C VAL A 18 16.44 -12.74 32.43
N ALA A 19 17.12 -13.70 31.80
CA ALA A 19 18.44 -14.15 32.24
C ALA A 19 19.47 -13.01 32.23
N LEU A 20 19.44 -12.16 31.20
CA LEU A 20 20.33 -11.00 31.08
C LEU A 20 20.04 -9.97 32.18
N THR A 21 18.77 -9.69 32.49
CA THR A 21 18.38 -8.79 33.58
C THR A 21 18.88 -9.28 34.93
N PHE A 22 18.75 -10.58 35.22
CA PHE A 22 19.30 -11.16 36.45
C PHE A 22 20.83 -11.15 36.47
N TRP A 23 21.47 -11.50 35.35
CA TRP A 23 22.93 -11.47 35.22
C TRP A 23 23.47 -10.08 35.55
N ILE A 24 23.04 -9.05 34.81
CA ILE A 24 23.51 -7.66 34.98
C ILE A 24 23.19 -7.14 36.39
N GLY A 25 22.01 -7.49 36.92
CA GLY A 25 21.61 -7.11 38.27
C GLY A 25 22.50 -7.69 39.36
N ILE A 26 22.96 -8.94 39.23
CA ILE A 26 23.82 -9.61 40.21
C ILE A 26 25.30 -9.25 39.99
N SER A 27 25.76 -9.24 38.74
CA SER A 27 27.14 -8.94 38.38
C SER A 27 27.54 -7.53 38.75
N SER A 28 26.65 -6.54 38.57
CA SER A 28 26.88 -5.16 38.97
C SER A 28 27.01 -4.98 40.50
N GLN A 29 26.27 -5.76 41.29
CA GLN A 29 26.39 -5.78 42.75
C GLN A 29 27.72 -6.43 43.18
N TYR A 30 28.12 -7.54 42.55
CA TYR A 30 29.45 -8.15 42.77
C TYR A 30 30.59 -7.20 42.39
N ALA A 31 30.47 -6.53 41.25
CA ALA A 31 31.43 -5.56 40.74
C ALA A 31 31.62 -4.37 41.69
N SER A 32 30.52 -3.84 42.25
CA SER A 32 30.54 -2.68 43.16
C SER A 32 30.75 -3.02 44.64
N TYR A 33 30.78 -4.31 45.01
CA TYR A 33 30.74 -4.80 46.38
C TYR A 33 31.79 -4.18 47.33
N GLN A 34 33.04 -4.05 46.90
CA GLN A 34 34.15 -3.61 47.77
C GLN A 34 34.08 -2.11 48.12
N GLN A 35 33.47 -1.28 47.28
CA GLN A 35 33.33 0.15 47.54
C GLN A 35 32.38 0.44 48.71
N LEU A 36 31.35 -0.40 48.89
CA LEU A 36 30.25 -0.14 49.84
C LEU A 36 30.38 -0.91 51.16
N PHE A 37 31.15 -2.00 51.20
CA PHE A 37 31.31 -2.81 52.42
C PHE A 37 32.28 -2.25 53.47
N GLN A 38 33.09 -1.24 53.13
CA GLN A 38 33.86 -0.49 54.14
C GLN A 38 32.95 0.37 55.05
N TYR A 39 31.69 0.61 54.65
CA TYR A 39 30.70 1.34 55.42
C TYR A 39 29.35 0.61 55.43
N THR A 40 29.18 -0.35 56.34
CA THR A 40 28.08 -1.34 56.39
C THR A 40 26.67 -0.77 56.20
N ASN A 41 26.36 0.41 56.72
CA ASN A 41 25.04 1.04 56.59
C ASN A 41 24.72 1.61 55.19
N TYR A 42 25.74 1.93 54.38
CA TYR A 42 25.54 2.53 53.05
C TYR A 42 25.28 1.49 51.96
N SER A 43 25.76 0.25 52.14
CA SER A 43 25.55 -0.85 51.19
C SER A 43 24.06 -1.18 50.99
N LEU A 44 23.29 -1.24 52.08
CA LEU A 44 21.85 -1.50 52.02
C LEU A 44 21.07 -0.34 51.37
N ALA A 45 21.47 0.90 51.65
CA ALA A 45 20.83 2.09 51.08
C ALA A 45 20.99 2.20 49.56
N VAL A 46 22.01 1.54 48.98
CA VAL A 46 22.25 1.49 47.53
C VAL A 46 21.59 0.27 46.89
N TYR A 47 21.78 -0.92 47.48
CA TYR A 47 21.29 -2.16 46.86
C TYR A 47 19.78 -2.39 47.03
N ILE A 48 19.15 -1.92 48.11
CA ILE A 48 17.69 -2.07 48.27
C ILE A 48 16.94 -1.33 47.14
N PRO A 49 17.19 -0.04 46.86
CA PRO A 49 16.56 0.63 45.72
C PRO A 49 16.81 -0.05 44.38
N LEU A 50 18.05 -0.49 44.12
CA LEU A 50 18.38 -1.19 42.87
C LEU A 50 17.57 -2.48 42.71
N ASN A 51 17.52 -3.33 43.74
CA ASN A 51 16.76 -4.58 43.69
C ASN A 51 15.25 -4.31 43.57
N CYS A 52 14.71 -3.27 44.24
CA CYS A 52 13.32 -2.84 44.06
C CYS A 52 13.02 -2.41 42.62
N ILE A 53 13.93 -1.67 41.98
CA ILE A 53 13.81 -1.26 40.57
C ILE A 53 13.83 -2.48 39.65
N ILE A 54 14.74 -3.44 39.89
CA ILE A 54 14.84 -4.68 39.09
C ILE A 54 13.59 -5.55 39.27
N ILE A 55 13.05 -5.66 40.48
CA ILE A 55 11.80 -6.39 40.74
C ILE A 55 10.65 -5.73 39.96
N MET A 56 10.51 -4.41 40.02
CA MET A 56 9.49 -3.69 39.25
C MET A 56 9.67 -3.82 37.74
N LEU A 57 10.92 -3.83 37.26
CA LEU A 57 11.26 -4.12 35.88
C LEU A 57 10.74 -5.50 35.45
N LEU A 58 11.08 -6.54 36.22
CA LEU A 58 10.68 -7.92 35.93
C LEU A 58 9.16 -8.11 36.00
N ILE A 59 8.47 -7.49 36.96
CA ILE A 59 7.01 -7.52 37.06
C ILE A 59 6.38 -6.90 35.81
N ASN A 60 6.79 -5.69 35.41
CA ASN A 60 6.23 -5.04 34.22
C ASN A 60 6.59 -5.78 32.92
N TYR A 61 7.79 -6.38 32.86
CA TYR A 61 8.20 -7.22 31.74
C TYR A 61 7.34 -8.48 31.63
N ALA A 62 7.10 -9.17 32.75
CA ALA A 62 6.20 -10.33 32.80
C ALA A 62 4.77 -9.96 32.41
N LEU A 63 4.27 -8.81 32.89
CA LEU A 63 2.92 -8.34 32.54
C LEU A 63 2.80 -7.99 31.05
N VAL A 64 3.78 -7.30 30.45
CA VAL A 64 3.68 -6.98 29.01
C VAL A 64 3.78 -8.23 28.13
N CYS A 65 4.57 -9.23 28.54
CA CYS A 65 4.70 -10.50 27.81
C CYS A 65 3.42 -11.35 27.91
N ASN A 66 2.79 -11.41 29.08
CA ASN A 66 1.71 -12.37 29.36
C ASN A 66 0.30 -11.79 29.24
N THR A 67 0.13 -10.47 29.37
CA THR A 67 -1.19 -9.84 29.21
C THR A 67 -1.60 -9.85 27.74
N ASP A 68 -2.81 -10.34 27.46
CA ASP A 68 -3.37 -10.27 26.11
C ASP A 68 -3.47 -8.79 25.69
N PRO A 69 -2.93 -8.39 24.53
CA PRO A 69 -2.93 -6.99 24.09
C PRO A 69 -4.31 -6.43 23.72
N GLY A 70 -5.36 -7.24 23.76
CA GLY A 70 -6.72 -6.93 23.36
C GLY A 70 -7.03 -7.50 21.98
N ALA A 71 -8.10 -8.28 21.87
CA ALA A 71 -8.60 -8.83 20.62
C ALA A 71 -9.91 -8.14 20.20
N VAL A 72 -10.11 -7.98 18.90
CA VAL A 72 -11.41 -7.55 18.38
C VAL A 72 -12.44 -8.65 18.67
N PRO A 73 -13.60 -8.34 19.29
CA PRO A 73 -14.66 -9.32 19.50
C PRO A 73 -15.10 -9.99 18.21
N ILE A 74 -15.42 -11.28 18.28
CA ILE A 74 -15.95 -12.04 17.14
C ILE A 74 -17.31 -11.44 16.77
N ASN A 75 -17.55 -11.23 15.47
CA ASN A 75 -18.75 -10.59 14.94
C ASN A 75 -18.97 -9.15 15.44
N TRP A 76 -17.89 -8.42 15.75
CA TRP A 76 -18.00 -7.00 16.06
C TRP A 76 -18.57 -6.26 14.84
N VAL A 77 -19.61 -5.46 15.05
CA VAL A 77 -20.27 -4.67 14.00
C VAL A 77 -19.95 -3.19 14.24
N PRO A 78 -19.67 -2.40 13.18
CA PRO A 78 -19.46 -0.97 13.32
C PRO A 78 -20.69 -0.30 13.95
N PRO A 79 -20.51 0.58 14.95
CA PRO A 79 -21.61 1.30 15.57
C PRO A 79 -22.06 2.46 14.66
N ILE A 80 -22.92 2.14 13.68
CA ILE A 80 -23.42 3.11 12.68
C ILE A 80 -24.16 4.29 13.36
N GLN A 81 -24.71 4.07 14.56
CA GLN A 81 -25.47 5.05 15.34
C GLN A 81 -24.59 6.03 16.14
N GLN A 82 -23.26 5.82 16.21
CA GLN A 82 -22.38 6.75 16.92
C GLN A 82 -22.10 8.01 16.08
N PRO A 83 -21.97 9.20 16.72
CA PRO A 83 -21.84 10.48 16.02
C PRO A 83 -20.59 10.60 15.16
N SER A 84 -19.59 9.73 15.36
CA SER A 84 -18.43 9.62 14.47
C SER A 84 -17.81 8.23 14.53
N PHE A 85 -17.65 7.56 13.38
CA PHE A 85 -16.90 6.30 13.26
C PHE A 85 -15.84 6.39 12.15
N GLU A 86 -14.72 5.68 12.34
CA GLU A 86 -13.61 5.68 11.37
C GLU A 86 -13.94 4.80 10.15
N VAL A 87 -13.81 5.36 8.95
CA VAL A 87 -14.09 4.66 7.68
C VAL A 87 -12.86 4.53 6.80
N LYS A 88 -12.93 3.65 5.80
CA LYS A 88 -11.94 3.57 4.73
C LYS A 88 -11.92 4.87 3.92
N ARG A 89 -10.73 5.41 3.65
CA ARG A 89 -10.56 6.62 2.82
C ARG A 89 -11.01 6.45 1.36
N SER A 90 -10.95 5.22 0.84
CA SER A 90 -11.20 4.94 -0.58
C SER A 90 -12.67 4.99 -0.99
N ASN A 91 -13.54 4.56 -0.10
CA ASN A 91 -14.95 4.31 -0.38
C ASN A 91 -15.88 4.65 0.79
N TYR A 92 -15.35 5.20 1.89
CA TYR A 92 -16.10 5.63 3.07
C TYR A 92 -16.92 4.51 3.73
N GLU A 93 -16.59 3.26 3.45
CA GLU A 93 -17.18 2.09 4.10
C GLU A 93 -16.49 1.76 5.43
N PRO A 94 -17.15 1.01 6.32
CA PRO A 94 -16.52 0.43 7.49
C PRO A 94 -15.25 -0.35 7.14
N ARG A 95 -14.25 -0.25 8.02
CA ARG A 95 -13.00 -0.99 7.84
C ARG A 95 -13.23 -2.47 8.10
N PHE A 96 -12.67 -3.31 7.23
CA PHE A 96 -12.85 -4.76 7.29
C PHE A 96 -11.51 -5.47 7.11
N CYS A 97 -11.24 -6.49 7.93
CA CYS A 97 -10.08 -7.34 7.81
C CYS A 97 -10.42 -8.61 7.05
N ARG A 98 -9.85 -8.80 5.85
CA ARG A 98 -10.08 -10.00 5.03
C ARG A 98 -9.46 -11.27 5.62
N THR A 99 -8.38 -11.15 6.38
CA THR A 99 -7.69 -12.32 6.97
C THR A 99 -8.42 -12.87 8.18
N CYS A 100 -9.03 -11.99 8.98
CA CYS A 100 -9.82 -12.37 10.15
C CYS A 100 -11.31 -12.49 9.85
N ASP A 101 -11.73 -12.14 8.63
CA ASP A 101 -13.12 -12.08 8.18
C ASP A 101 -14.05 -11.35 9.17
N ASN A 102 -13.61 -10.18 9.63
CA ASN A 102 -14.33 -9.41 10.65
C ASN A 102 -14.15 -7.89 10.43
N TYR A 103 -15.14 -7.10 10.88
CA TYR A 103 -15.02 -5.65 10.87
C TYR A 103 -13.97 -5.18 11.89
N LYS A 104 -13.40 -4.02 11.59
CA LYS A 104 -12.20 -3.51 12.23
C LYS A 104 -12.52 -2.22 13.01
N PRO A 105 -12.55 -2.25 14.35
CA PRO A 105 -12.75 -1.07 15.19
C PRO A 105 -11.71 0.03 14.95
N ALA A 106 -11.98 1.20 15.53
CA ALA A 106 -11.04 2.32 15.58
C ALA A 106 -9.64 1.86 16.05
N ARG A 107 -8.56 2.32 15.41
CA ARG A 107 -7.16 2.05 15.81
C ARG A 107 -6.70 0.59 15.94
N SER A 108 -7.55 -0.40 15.64
CA SER A 108 -7.13 -1.80 15.63
C SER A 108 -6.25 -2.10 14.42
N HIS A 109 -5.44 -3.16 14.36
CA HIS A 109 -4.74 -3.63 13.14
C HIS A 109 -4.57 -5.16 13.15
N HIS A 110 -4.48 -5.79 11.97
CA HIS A 110 -4.22 -7.24 11.86
C HIS A 110 -2.74 -7.52 12.04
N CYS A 111 -2.38 -8.36 13.01
CA CYS A 111 -1.01 -8.83 13.19
C CYS A 111 -0.84 -10.22 12.56
N SER A 112 0.14 -10.34 11.66
CA SER A 112 0.47 -11.62 11.02
C SER A 112 1.15 -12.62 11.97
N SER A 113 1.82 -12.16 13.03
CA SER A 113 2.42 -13.02 14.06
C SER A 113 1.37 -13.50 15.06
N CYS A 114 0.56 -12.58 15.59
CA CYS A 114 -0.52 -12.90 16.54
C CYS A 114 -1.74 -13.57 15.84
N LYS A 115 -1.80 -13.57 14.49
CA LYS A 115 -2.87 -14.14 13.65
C LYS A 115 -4.29 -13.64 13.94
N ARG A 116 -4.39 -12.42 14.47
CA ARG A 116 -5.66 -11.78 14.82
C ARG A 116 -5.58 -10.27 14.70
N CYS A 117 -6.74 -9.61 14.69
CA CYS A 117 -6.81 -8.16 14.87
C CYS A 117 -6.61 -7.80 16.35
N VAL A 118 -5.69 -6.87 16.60
CA VAL A 118 -5.33 -6.37 17.93
C VAL A 118 -5.92 -4.97 18.11
N LEU A 119 -6.53 -4.70 19.26
CA LEU A 119 -7.10 -3.39 19.60
C LEU A 119 -5.99 -2.38 19.90
N LYS A 120 -6.17 -1.13 19.44
CA LYS A 120 -5.15 -0.06 19.54
C LYS A 120 -3.74 -0.58 19.27
N MET A 121 -3.57 -1.32 18.17
CA MET A 121 -2.33 -2.01 17.88
C MET A 121 -1.24 -0.98 17.61
N ASP A 122 -0.16 -1.06 18.37
CA ASP A 122 1.01 -0.24 18.17
C ASP A 122 2.02 -0.97 17.27
N HIS A 123 2.57 -2.09 17.75
CA HIS A 123 3.45 -2.94 16.95
C HIS A 123 3.47 -4.36 17.50
N HIS A 124 4.11 -5.28 16.77
CA HIS A 124 4.47 -6.59 17.30
C HIS A 124 5.94 -6.57 17.70
N CYS A 125 6.24 -6.87 18.97
CA CYS A 125 7.59 -6.76 19.50
C CYS A 125 8.17 -8.17 19.75
N PRO A 126 9.24 -8.55 19.02
CA PRO A 126 9.90 -9.84 19.22
C PRO A 126 10.49 -10.02 20.63
N TRP A 127 10.95 -8.93 21.25
CA TRP A 127 11.61 -8.94 22.57
C TRP A 127 10.69 -9.27 23.74
N ILE A 128 9.39 -9.09 23.57
CA ILE A 128 8.35 -9.50 24.54
C ILE A 128 7.54 -10.70 24.04
N ASN A 129 7.83 -11.16 22.81
CA ASN A 129 7.08 -12.20 22.10
C ASN A 129 5.55 -11.98 22.14
N ASN A 130 5.11 -10.72 22.03
CA ASN A 130 3.71 -10.33 22.13
C ASN A 130 3.46 -9.08 21.28
N CYS A 131 2.19 -8.87 20.91
CA CYS A 131 1.77 -7.60 20.34
C CYS A 131 1.69 -6.54 21.47
N VAL A 132 2.06 -5.29 21.17
CA VAL A 132 1.78 -4.14 22.03
C VAL A 132 0.47 -3.52 21.53
N GLY A 133 -0.56 -3.58 22.36
CA GLY A 133 -1.91 -3.15 22.02
C GLY A 133 -2.59 -2.48 23.22
N HIS A 134 -3.90 -2.29 23.14
CA HIS A 134 -4.70 -1.62 24.17
C HIS A 134 -4.38 -2.14 25.57
N ALA A 135 -4.69 -3.41 25.88
CA ALA A 135 -4.68 -3.87 27.26
C ALA A 135 -3.29 -3.96 27.92
N ASN A 136 -2.20 -4.01 27.15
CA ASN A 136 -0.84 -4.12 27.69
C ASN A 136 0.07 -2.91 27.44
N TYR A 137 -0.39 -1.85 26.76
CA TYR A 137 0.44 -0.69 26.44
C TYR A 137 0.98 0.02 27.69
N GLY A 138 0.16 0.14 28.75
CA GLY A 138 0.59 0.73 30.01
C GLY A 138 1.73 -0.06 30.68
N HIS A 139 1.75 -1.39 30.58
CA HIS A 139 2.85 -2.22 31.08
C HIS A 139 4.11 -2.02 30.24
N PHE A 140 3.97 -1.89 28.92
CA PHE A 140 5.08 -1.62 28.02
C PHE A 140 5.78 -0.29 28.36
N ILE A 141 5.03 0.79 28.59
CA ILE A 141 5.61 2.10 28.97
C ILE A 141 6.37 2.01 30.31
N ARG A 142 5.80 1.33 31.30
CA ARG A 142 6.46 1.13 32.61
C ARG A 142 7.70 0.26 32.50
N PHE A 143 7.65 -0.80 31.70
CA PHE A 143 8.80 -1.64 31.39
C PHE A 143 9.94 -0.79 30.81
N LEU A 144 9.67 0.03 29.78
CA LEU A 144 10.69 0.92 29.21
C LEU A 144 11.26 1.90 30.25
N PHE A 145 10.40 2.48 31.09
CA PHE A 145 10.84 3.36 32.18
C PHE A 145 11.80 2.65 33.14
N TYR A 146 11.43 1.46 33.63
CA TYR A 146 12.24 0.72 34.59
C TYR A 146 13.53 0.16 33.98
N VAL A 147 13.57 -0.18 32.68
CA VAL A 147 14.85 -0.54 32.00
C VAL A 147 15.80 0.65 32.02
N ASN A 148 15.36 1.83 31.60
CA ASN A 148 16.24 3.00 31.59
C ASN A 148 16.68 3.39 33.00
N LEU A 149 15.77 3.31 33.98
CA LEU A 149 16.08 3.63 35.37
C LEU A 149 17.09 2.64 35.97
N ALA A 150 16.92 1.33 35.74
CA ALA A 150 17.84 0.30 36.18
C ALA A 150 19.23 0.49 35.57
N ASN A 151 19.30 0.65 34.25
CA ASN A 151 20.59 0.79 33.55
C ASN A 151 21.30 2.09 33.93
N ALA A 152 20.57 3.21 34.06
CA ALA A 152 21.18 4.46 34.51
C ALA A 152 21.73 4.33 35.94
N TYR A 153 21.00 3.67 36.84
CA TYR A 153 21.45 3.40 38.20
C TYR A 153 22.73 2.54 38.21
N ILE A 154 22.74 1.45 37.44
CA ILE A 154 23.88 0.53 37.34
C ILE A 154 25.10 1.22 36.73
N ILE A 155 24.95 1.99 35.65
CA ILE A 155 26.05 2.75 35.04
C ILE A 155 26.66 3.73 36.05
N VAL A 156 25.84 4.49 36.78
CA VAL A 156 26.33 5.41 37.81
C VAL A 156 27.09 4.65 38.90
N LEU A 157 26.54 3.53 39.38
CA LEU A 157 27.17 2.68 40.39
C LEU A 157 28.52 2.12 39.93
N LEU A 158 28.59 1.61 38.70
CA LEU A 158 29.83 1.07 38.12
C LEU A 158 30.88 2.17 37.88
N CYS A 159 30.48 3.36 37.43
CA CYS A 159 31.37 4.51 37.28
C CYS A 159 31.94 4.98 38.62
N LEU A 160 31.11 5.04 39.67
CA LEU A 160 31.57 5.38 41.02
C LEU A 160 32.53 4.30 41.56
N SER A 161 32.25 3.03 41.30
CA SER A 161 33.14 1.93 41.71
C SER A 161 34.45 1.90 40.95
N LEU A 162 34.46 2.34 39.69
CA LEU A 162 35.69 2.46 38.92
C LEU A 162 36.53 3.63 39.42
N ALA A 163 35.90 4.78 39.70
CA ALA A 163 36.59 5.95 40.23
C ALA A 163 37.25 5.67 41.59
N ASP A 164 36.57 4.97 42.49
CA ASP A 164 37.12 4.57 43.80
C ASP A 164 38.29 3.59 43.65
N MET A 165 38.16 2.60 42.76
CA MET A 165 39.23 1.65 42.47
C MET A 165 40.48 2.33 41.92
N ILE A 166 40.32 3.32 41.04
CA ILE A 166 41.43 4.12 40.49
C ILE A 166 42.11 4.94 41.60
N LYS A 167 41.33 5.56 42.49
CA LYS A 167 41.86 6.38 43.58
C LYS A 167 42.67 5.55 44.58
N ASN A 168 42.17 4.37 44.92
CA ASN A 168 42.75 3.51 45.97
C ASN A 168 43.68 2.42 45.39
N VAL A 169 44.08 2.54 44.11
CA VAL A 169 44.87 1.52 43.37
C VAL A 169 46.22 1.22 44.01
N HIS A 170 46.82 2.21 44.68
CA HIS A 170 48.12 2.07 45.35
C HIS A 170 48.00 1.41 46.73
N GLU A 171 46.83 1.54 47.38
CA GLU A 171 46.61 1.06 48.74
C GLU A 171 45.97 -0.33 48.79
N ASN A 172 45.20 -0.70 47.76
CA ASN A 172 44.46 -1.96 47.71
C ASN A 172 44.78 -2.74 46.43
N PRO A 173 45.07 -4.05 46.52
CA PRO A 173 45.31 -4.86 45.33
C PRO A 173 44.05 -4.94 44.45
N VAL A 174 44.22 -4.68 43.16
CA VAL A 174 43.11 -4.72 42.18
C VAL A 174 42.72 -6.16 41.87
N ASN A 175 41.45 -6.50 42.09
CA ASN A 175 40.90 -7.79 41.66
C ASN A 175 40.54 -7.75 40.17
N MET A 176 41.34 -8.41 39.33
CA MET A 176 41.14 -8.47 37.88
C MET A 176 39.77 -9.04 37.48
N GLY A 177 39.23 -10.00 38.24
CA GLY A 177 37.90 -10.55 37.98
C GLY A 177 36.80 -9.49 38.11
N ARG A 178 36.93 -8.56 39.07
CA ARG A 178 35.98 -7.44 39.21
C ARG A 178 36.07 -6.47 38.04
N VAL A 179 37.28 -6.11 37.63
CA VAL A 179 37.50 -5.21 36.47
C VAL A 179 36.91 -5.80 35.20
N VAL A 180 37.12 -7.10 34.96
CA VAL A 180 36.56 -7.80 33.80
C VAL A 180 35.04 -7.79 33.83
N VAL A 181 34.42 -8.12 34.97
CA VAL A 181 32.95 -8.09 35.10
C VAL A 181 32.40 -6.67 34.90
N MET A 182 33.02 -5.65 35.48
CA MET A 182 32.65 -4.24 35.27
C MET A 182 32.72 -3.84 33.79
N GLY A 183 33.78 -4.25 33.09
CA GLY A 183 33.94 -3.98 31.67
C GLY A 183 32.86 -4.65 30.82
N ILE A 184 32.50 -5.90 31.14
CA ILE A 184 31.41 -6.63 30.48
C ILE A 184 30.06 -5.94 30.73
N ASP A 185 29.76 -5.58 31.98
CA ASP A 185 28.49 -4.93 32.34
C ASP A 185 28.34 -3.59 31.61
N LEU A 186 29.38 -2.74 31.61
CA LEU A 186 29.36 -1.46 30.88
C LEU A 186 29.20 -1.66 29.36
N PHE A 187 29.88 -2.66 28.80
CA PHE A 187 29.79 -2.99 27.38
C PHE A 187 28.38 -3.43 26.97
N LEU A 188 27.66 -4.14 27.85
CA LEU A 188 26.28 -4.56 27.63
C LEU A 188 25.28 -3.42 27.89
N ASP A 189 25.47 -2.65 28.96
CA ASP A 189 24.50 -1.63 29.40
C ASP A 189 24.50 -0.37 28.54
N VAL A 190 25.66 0.10 28.06
CA VAL A 190 25.75 1.34 27.29
C VAL A 190 24.93 1.26 25.99
N PRO A 191 25.08 0.22 25.13
CA PRO A 191 24.27 0.09 23.93
C PRO A 191 22.79 -0.08 24.22
N VAL A 192 22.42 -0.85 25.26
CA VAL A 192 21.02 -1.05 25.65
C VAL A 192 20.41 0.28 26.10
N THR A 193 21.12 1.06 26.91
CA THR A 193 20.65 2.37 27.39
C THR A 193 20.42 3.34 26.24
N VAL A 194 21.33 3.39 25.27
CA VAL A 194 21.16 4.25 24.08
C VAL A 194 19.95 3.79 23.25
N ALA A 195 19.86 2.51 22.93
CA ALA A 195 18.81 1.97 22.08
C ALA A 195 17.41 2.08 22.74
N VAL A 196 17.29 1.64 23.99
CA VAL A 196 16.04 1.69 24.76
C VAL A 196 15.69 3.14 25.12
N GLY A 197 16.68 4.00 25.37
CA GLY A 197 16.46 5.43 25.62
C GLY A 197 15.81 6.14 24.43
N ILE A 198 16.31 5.91 23.20
CA ILE A 198 15.70 6.45 21.97
C ILE A 198 14.26 5.94 21.81
N LEU A 199 14.05 4.63 21.99
CA LEU A 199 12.72 4.03 21.93
C LEU A 199 11.77 4.65 22.96
N SER A 200 12.25 4.88 24.17
CA SER A 200 11.49 5.46 25.27
C SER A 200 11.11 6.91 24.98
N GLY A 201 12.03 7.71 24.45
CA GLY A 201 11.75 9.08 24.00
C GLY A 201 10.65 9.12 22.93
N TYR A 202 10.69 8.20 21.97
CA TYR A 202 9.64 8.08 20.96
C TYR A 202 8.28 7.67 21.56
N HIS A 203 8.26 6.72 22.49
CA HIS A 203 7.01 6.33 23.14
C HIS A 203 6.46 7.39 24.12
N ILE A 204 7.32 8.23 24.71
CA ILE A 204 6.88 9.43 25.45
C ILE A 204 6.21 10.43 24.50
N TYR A 205 6.75 10.62 23.29
CA TYR A 205 6.08 11.42 22.26
C TYR A 205 4.71 10.83 21.87
N CYS A 206 4.63 9.52 21.62
CA CYS A 206 3.37 8.83 21.35
C CYS A 206 2.36 8.96 22.51
N LEU A 207 2.83 8.83 23.75
CA LEU A 207 2.05 8.99 24.97
C LEU A 207 1.48 10.40 25.11
N THR A 208 2.30 11.44 24.88
CA THR A 208 1.87 12.84 25.00
C THR A 208 0.98 13.31 23.85
N THR A 209 1.05 12.67 22.68
CA THR A 209 0.23 12.99 21.50
C THR A 209 -0.96 12.04 21.29
N ASN A 210 -1.09 10.99 22.12
CA ASN A 210 -2.05 9.88 21.98
C ASN A 210 -2.05 9.26 20.57
N THR A 211 -0.86 9.08 20.01
CA THR A 211 -0.65 8.41 18.72
C THR A 211 -0.05 7.03 18.93
N THR A 212 -0.40 6.07 18.10
CA THR A 212 0.37 4.82 17.98
C THR A 212 1.52 5.00 16.98
N THR A 213 2.50 4.12 17.02
CA THR A 213 3.60 4.11 16.05
C THR A 213 3.06 3.90 14.64
N ILE A 214 2.12 2.97 14.43
CA ILE A 214 1.43 2.79 13.13
C ILE A 214 0.76 4.11 12.66
N GLU A 215 0.02 4.79 13.52
CA GLU A 215 -0.62 6.08 13.20
C GLU A 215 0.42 7.15 12.81
N GLY A 216 1.59 7.15 13.47
CA GLY A 216 2.71 8.04 13.14
C GLY A 216 3.31 7.77 11.76
N TRP A 217 3.45 6.49 11.38
CA TRP A 217 3.98 6.08 10.07
C TRP A 217 2.96 6.25 8.93
N GLU A 218 1.66 6.08 9.20
CA GLU A 218 0.63 6.15 8.17
C GLU A 218 0.49 7.55 7.55
N ARG A 219 1.02 8.63 8.17
CA ARG A 219 1.02 10.05 7.71
C ARG A 219 -0.33 10.61 7.23
N ASP A 220 -1.37 9.80 7.24
CA ASP A 220 -2.66 10.03 6.61
C ASP A 220 -3.66 10.58 7.63
N GLU A 221 -4.51 11.48 7.15
CA GLU A 221 -5.61 12.01 7.95
C GLU A 221 -6.68 10.91 8.15
N THR A 222 -7.06 10.67 9.39
CA THR A 222 -8.19 9.80 9.71
C THR A 222 -9.48 10.39 9.13
N VAL A 223 -10.24 9.57 8.41
CA VAL A 223 -11.52 9.97 7.83
C VAL A 223 -12.63 9.51 8.76
N THR A 224 -13.38 10.47 9.29
CA THR A 224 -14.55 10.20 10.14
C THR A 224 -15.81 10.66 9.41
N VAL A 225 -16.86 9.84 9.46
CA VAL A 225 -18.20 10.20 8.99
C VAL A 225 -18.97 10.74 10.17
N LYS A 226 -19.50 11.97 10.08
CA LYS A 226 -20.47 12.50 11.05
C LYS A 226 -21.90 12.16 10.61
N TYR A 227 -22.82 12.04 11.58
CA TYR A 227 -24.26 11.92 11.34
C TYR A 227 -24.74 13.13 10.51
N LYS A 228 -25.43 12.89 9.36
CA LYS A 228 -25.74 13.83 8.25
C LYS A 228 -24.70 13.96 7.11
N ASP A 229 -24.05 12.87 6.73
CA ASP A 229 -23.27 12.70 5.47
C ASP A 229 -22.08 13.66 5.22
N LYS A 230 -21.60 14.38 6.24
CA LYS A 230 -20.42 15.23 6.13
C LYS A 230 -19.16 14.45 6.49
N ILE A 231 -18.29 14.25 5.49
CA ILE A 231 -16.98 13.58 5.64
C ILE A 231 -15.95 14.61 6.09
N LYS A 232 -15.34 14.40 7.26
CA LYS A 232 -14.25 15.25 7.77
C LYS A 232 -12.95 14.47 7.86
N LYS A 233 -11.88 15.06 7.32
CA LYS A 233 -10.52 14.59 7.51
C LYS A 233 -9.93 15.25 8.75
N ILE A 234 -9.49 14.44 9.69
CA ILE A 234 -8.96 14.90 10.97
C ILE A 234 -7.54 14.36 11.15
N LYS A 235 -6.61 15.23 11.49
CA LYS A 235 -5.25 14.88 11.87
C LYS A 235 -5.17 14.75 13.39
N HIS A 236 -4.75 13.58 13.88
CA HIS A 236 -4.66 13.25 15.32
C HIS A 236 -5.97 13.46 16.12
N PRO A 237 -7.07 12.75 15.78
CA PRO A 237 -8.37 12.95 16.42
C PRO A 237 -8.37 12.66 17.93
N TYR A 238 -7.50 11.77 18.40
CA TYR A 238 -7.48 11.28 19.78
C TYR A 238 -6.61 12.11 20.73
N ASN A 239 -5.94 13.17 20.25
CA ASN A 239 -5.13 14.03 21.10
C ASN A 239 -6.03 14.99 21.90
N THR A 240 -6.31 14.68 23.17
CA THR A 240 -7.20 15.46 24.05
C THR A 240 -6.45 16.37 25.03
N GLY A 241 -5.15 16.55 24.82
CA GLY A 241 -4.24 17.30 25.69
C GLY A 241 -3.21 16.39 26.38
N LYS A 242 -1.98 16.88 26.58
CA LYS A 242 -0.83 16.06 27.03
C LYS A 242 -1.14 15.25 28.30
N LEU A 243 -1.69 15.89 29.33
CA LEU A 243 -2.01 15.25 30.60
C LEU A 243 -3.15 14.22 30.47
N ASN A 244 -4.19 14.54 29.69
CA ASN A 244 -5.33 13.64 29.45
C ASN A 244 -4.88 12.39 28.67
N ASN A 245 -3.98 12.57 27.70
CA ASN A 245 -3.41 11.48 26.92
C ASN A 245 -2.58 10.54 27.81
N ILE A 246 -1.77 11.09 28.73
CA ILE A 246 -1.00 10.29 29.69
C ILE A 246 -1.96 9.53 30.63
N LYS A 247 -2.97 10.23 31.20
CA LYS A 247 -3.96 9.62 32.10
C LYS A 247 -4.75 8.48 31.43
N ALA A 248 -5.02 8.59 30.14
CA ALA A 248 -5.71 7.55 29.39
C ALA A 248 -4.93 6.22 29.31
N ILE A 249 -3.61 6.24 29.50
CA ILE A 249 -2.74 5.06 29.40
C ILE A 249 -2.21 4.62 30.77
N LEU A 250 -1.75 5.56 31.59
CA LEU A 250 -1.13 5.28 32.89
C LEU A 250 -2.11 5.36 34.06
N GLY A 251 -3.35 5.81 33.84
CA GLY A 251 -4.37 5.97 34.87
C GLY A 251 -4.49 7.39 35.41
N PRO A 252 -5.58 7.68 36.15
CA PRO A 252 -5.92 9.04 36.59
C PRO A 252 -5.00 9.58 37.69
N PHE A 253 -4.38 8.70 38.49
CA PHE A 253 -3.60 9.06 39.67
C PHE A 253 -2.09 9.01 39.37
N PRO A 254 -1.38 10.16 39.35
CA PRO A 254 0.04 10.22 38.99
C PRO A 254 0.97 9.39 39.88
N LEU A 255 0.66 9.27 41.18
CA LEU A 255 1.45 8.47 42.11
C LEU A 255 1.46 6.98 41.73
N LEU A 256 0.41 6.49 41.07
CA LEU A 256 0.30 5.10 40.67
C LEU A 256 0.80 4.84 39.24
N TRP A 257 1.33 5.86 38.55
CA TRP A 257 1.88 5.68 37.20
C TRP A 257 3.06 4.71 37.17
N PHE A 258 3.81 4.62 38.26
CA PHE A 258 4.94 3.70 38.41
C PHE A 258 4.48 2.29 38.84
N CYS A 259 3.31 2.17 39.43
CA CYS A 259 2.76 0.88 39.85
C CYS A 259 2.10 0.16 38.67
N PRO A 260 2.21 -1.18 38.59
CA PRO A 260 1.49 -1.96 37.60
C PRO A 260 -0.02 -1.75 37.71
N GLN A 261 -0.66 -1.36 36.61
CA GLN A 261 -2.11 -1.17 36.54
C GLN A 261 -2.63 -1.64 35.19
N GLN A 262 -3.87 -2.14 35.20
CA GLN A 262 -4.60 -2.44 33.98
C GLN A 262 -5.01 -1.15 33.27
N MET A 263 -5.02 -1.17 31.94
CA MET A 263 -5.42 0.00 31.17
C MET A 263 -6.94 0.21 31.20
N ILE A 264 -7.36 1.47 31.26
CA ILE A 264 -8.77 1.86 31.35
C ILE A 264 -9.42 1.86 29.95
N GLY A 265 -10.66 1.38 29.88
CA GLY A 265 -11.48 1.37 28.68
C GLY A 265 -11.50 0.03 27.94
N ASP A 266 -12.41 -0.10 26.97
CA ASP A 266 -12.67 -1.33 26.21
C ASP A 266 -11.75 -1.51 24.99
N GLY A 267 -11.07 -0.45 24.56
CA GLY A 267 -10.22 -0.44 23.36
C GLY A 267 -10.99 -0.46 22.04
N LEU A 268 -12.31 -0.34 22.11
CA LEU A 268 -13.21 -0.22 20.96
C LEU A 268 -13.57 1.23 20.72
N THR A 269 -13.70 2.01 21.79
CA THR A 269 -14.05 3.43 21.76
C THR A 269 -12.96 4.29 22.38
N PHE A 270 -12.75 5.49 21.83
CA PHE A 270 -11.71 6.41 22.28
C PHE A 270 -12.26 7.84 22.31
N PRO A 271 -11.87 8.65 23.31
CA PRO A 271 -12.27 10.05 23.38
C PRO A 271 -11.64 10.83 22.24
N ILE A 272 -12.45 11.65 21.57
CA ILE A 272 -12.03 12.51 20.46
C ILE A 272 -11.84 13.94 20.98
N ASN A 273 -10.88 14.69 20.44
CA ASN A 273 -10.64 16.06 20.83
C ASN A 273 -11.91 16.93 20.63
N PRO A 274 -12.36 17.67 21.65
CA PRO A 274 -13.56 18.51 21.59
C PRO A 274 -13.55 19.55 20.46
N LYS A 275 -12.36 20.01 20.05
CA LYS A 275 -12.21 20.91 18.88
C LYS A 275 -12.77 20.29 17.59
N PHE A 276 -12.90 18.97 17.52
CA PHE A 276 -13.51 18.27 16.40
C PHE A 276 -14.97 17.90 16.62
N SER A 277 -15.47 17.83 17.86
CA SER A 277 -16.89 17.64 18.15
C SER A 277 -17.70 18.93 17.96
N LEU A 278 -17.14 20.10 18.30
CA LEU A 278 -17.83 21.40 18.39
C LEU A 278 -18.04 22.18 17.06
N VAL A 279 -17.59 21.69 15.90
CA VAL A 279 -17.72 22.44 14.62
C VAL A 279 -19.12 22.26 13.98
N GLU A 280 -20.18 22.15 14.77
CA GLU A 280 -21.51 21.83 14.24
C GLU A 280 -22.70 22.47 14.98
N GLU A 281 -22.53 23.66 15.58
CA GLU A 281 -23.67 24.42 16.11
C GLU A 281 -23.94 25.78 15.44
N GLU A 282 -23.01 26.37 14.67
CA GLU A 282 -23.20 27.79 14.26
C GLU A 282 -23.82 28.06 12.88
N LYS A 283 -24.29 27.05 12.12
CA LYS A 283 -24.95 27.31 10.82
C LYS A 283 -26.13 26.40 10.52
N ALA A 284 -27.23 26.60 11.24
CA ALA A 284 -28.60 26.24 10.89
C ALA A 284 -29.53 26.96 11.91
N ILE A 285 -30.59 27.72 11.65
CA ILE A 285 -31.48 28.09 10.52
C ILE A 285 -32.27 29.32 11.05
N PRO A 286 -32.68 30.33 10.24
CA PRO A 286 -33.76 31.22 10.66
C PRO A 286 -35.09 30.46 10.63
N THR A 287 -35.70 30.41 11.80
CA THR A 287 -37.11 30.14 12.12
C THR A 287 -38.08 30.05 10.94
N SER A 288 -38.72 28.88 10.75
CA SER A 288 -40.17 28.84 10.57
C SER A 288 -40.72 27.40 10.70
N CYS A 289 -41.91 27.35 11.27
CA CYS A 289 -42.88 26.25 11.28
C CYS A 289 -42.61 25.01 12.16
N SER A 290 -43.17 25.17 13.34
CA SER A 290 -43.76 24.18 14.23
C SER A 290 -44.64 23.09 13.59
N GLN A 291 -44.72 21.97 14.32
CA GLN A 291 -45.76 20.93 14.35
C GLN A 291 -45.64 19.80 13.31
N LEU A 292 -45.26 18.60 13.75
CA LEU A 292 -46.24 17.56 14.10
C LEU A 292 -45.57 16.40 14.85
N SER A 293 -46.40 15.72 15.63
CA SER A 293 -46.12 14.81 16.73
C SER A 293 -45.49 13.46 16.39
N THR A 294 -44.74 12.97 17.37
CA THR A 294 -44.38 11.57 17.66
C THR A 294 -45.52 10.57 17.50
N SER A 295 -45.28 9.45 16.81
CA SER A 295 -45.84 8.14 17.16
C SER A 295 -44.96 6.98 16.65
N THR A 296 -44.43 6.24 17.64
CA THR A 296 -44.24 4.78 17.75
C THR A 296 -43.81 3.88 16.57
N LEU A 297 -42.76 3.10 16.88
CA LEU A 297 -42.27 1.87 16.27
C LEU A 297 -43.35 0.95 15.66
N HIS A 298 -43.11 0.52 14.42
CA HIS A 298 -43.36 -0.86 14.01
C HIS A 298 -42.41 -1.29 12.88
N VAL A 299 -41.71 -2.40 13.09
CA VAL A 299 -40.96 -3.14 12.06
C VAL A 299 -41.85 -4.29 11.61
N PRO A 300 -42.03 -4.51 10.30
CA PRO A 300 -42.39 -5.84 9.81
C PRO A 300 -41.34 -6.43 8.86
N ASP A 301 -41.12 -7.72 9.08
CA ASP A 301 -40.34 -8.65 8.29
C ASP A 301 -41.03 -9.05 6.96
N GLU A 302 -40.19 -9.53 6.03
CA GLU A 302 -40.46 -10.50 4.94
C GLU A 302 -41.24 -10.14 3.65
N MET A 303 -40.47 -10.17 2.53
CA MET A 303 -40.60 -11.06 1.35
C MET A 303 -42.00 -11.32 0.72
N HIS A 304 -42.23 -10.79 -0.49
CA HIS A 304 -42.59 -11.54 -1.74
C HIS A 304 -43.26 -10.67 -2.85
N THR A 305 -42.72 -10.81 -4.07
CA THR A 305 -43.35 -10.85 -5.43
C THR A 305 -44.46 -9.88 -5.90
N ALA A 306 -44.10 -9.13 -6.96
CA ALA A 306 -44.71 -9.04 -8.31
C ALA A 306 -46.11 -8.42 -8.58
N HIS A 307 -46.20 -7.78 -9.77
CA HIS A 307 -47.37 -7.30 -10.53
C HIS A 307 -48.09 -6.05 -9.99
N GLU A 308 -48.62 -5.08 -10.75
CA GLU A 308 -48.62 -4.70 -12.18
C GLU A 308 -49.29 -3.30 -12.28
N LYS A 309 -48.83 -2.45 -13.21
CA LYS A 309 -49.59 -1.50 -14.06
C LYS A 309 -50.36 -0.25 -13.55
N HIS A 310 -50.15 0.80 -14.36
CA HIS A 310 -51.00 1.95 -14.75
C HIS A 310 -51.22 3.13 -13.78
N HIS A 311 -50.66 4.30 -14.11
CA HIS A 311 -51.42 5.36 -14.80
C HIS A 311 -50.54 6.51 -15.32
N ASN A 312 -50.84 6.93 -16.56
CA ASN A 312 -50.37 8.14 -17.24
C ASN A 312 -50.87 9.42 -16.55
N GLN A 313 -50.10 10.52 -16.65
CA GLN A 313 -50.61 11.81 -17.15
C GLN A 313 -49.48 12.79 -17.55
N SER A 314 -49.67 13.34 -18.75
CA SER A 314 -49.09 14.51 -19.44
C SER A 314 -49.20 15.82 -18.64
N ALA A 315 -48.62 17.00 -18.94
CA ALA A 315 -47.85 17.57 -20.05
C ALA A 315 -47.28 18.96 -19.62
N SER A 316 -46.06 19.32 -20.10
CA SER A 316 -45.50 20.61 -20.65
C SER A 316 -45.84 22.02 -20.07
N PRO A 317 -45.20 23.15 -20.50
CA PRO A 317 -43.77 23.46 -20.83
C PRO A 317 -43.29 24.87 -20.33
N ALA A 318 -42.05 25.26 -20.76
CA ALA A 318 -41.51 26.64 -20.93
C ALA A 318 -41.04 27.40 -19.64
N GLU A 319 -39.96 28.20 -19.57
CA GLU A 319 -39.01 28.80 -20.52
C GLU A 319 -37.80 29.44 -19.74
N PRO A 320 -36.85 30.21 -20.33
CA PRO A 320 -35.42 30.17 -20.00
C PRO A 320 -34.87 31.42 -19.27
N LEU A 321 -33.63 31.36 -18.76
CA LEU A 321 -32.84 32.56 -18.48
C LEU A 321 -31.37 32.40 -18.89
N THR A 322 -30.89 33.46 -19.54
CA THR A 322 -29.64 33.73 -20.25
C THR A 322 -28.50 34.22 -19.31
N PRO A 323 -27.26 34.44 -19.80
CA PRO A 323 -26.02 34.32 -19.02
C PRO A 323 -25.50 35.66 -18.48
N ALA A 324 -24.75 35.61 -17.36
CA ALA A 324 -24.04 36.76 -16.81
C ALA A 324 -22.50 36.59 -16.91
N SER A 325 -21.94 37.43 -17.78
CA SER A 325 -20.66 38.14 -17.74
C SER A 325 -19.45 37.59 -16.94
N ILE A 326 -18.46 37.18 -17.72
CA ILE A 326 -17.07 37.66 -17.75
C ILE A 326 -16.70 38.69 -16.65
N ARG A 327 -15.74 38.30 -15.80
CA ARG A 327 -14.78 39.23 -15.19
C ARG A 327 -13.36 38.77 -15.50
N THR A 328 -12.73 39.54 -16.36
CA THR A 328 -11.30 39.61 -16.59
C THR A 328 -10.60 40.13 -15.33
N PHE A 329 -9.52 39.46 -14.93
CA PHE A 329 -8.47 40.07 -14.13
C PHE A 329 -7.13 39.74 -14.79
N ALA A 330 -6.55 40.78 -15.40
CA ALA A 330 -5.16 40.81 -15.78
C ALA A 330 -4.31 40.95 -14.50
N SER A 331 -3.24 40.17 -14.40
CA SER A 331 -2.06 40.59 -13.65
C SER A 331 -0.83 40.04 -14.36
N SER A 332 0.01 40.98 -14.75
CA SER A 332 1.33 40.85 -15.32
C SER A 332 2.35 40.70 -14.20
N SER A 333 3.30 39.78 -14.34
CA SER A 333 4.65 39.97 -13.79
C SER A 333 5.66 38.99 -14.41
N THR A 334 6.58 39.58 -15.18
CA THR A 334 8.04 39.40 -15.17
C THR A 334 8.63 37.99 -15.27
N LEU A 335 9.21 37.76 -16.45
CA LEU A 335 10.35 36.88 -16.73
C LEU A 335 11.48 37.04 -15.70
N VAL A 336 11.89 35.92 -15.10
CA VAL A 336 13.25 35.73 -14.57
C VAL A 336 13.73 34.38 -15.09
N ASP A 337 14.78 34.45 -15.89
CA ASP A 337 15.45 33.35 -16.56
C ASP A 337 16.44 32.71 -15.57
N HIS A 338 16.20 31.45 -15.20
CA HIS A 338 17.18 30.64 -14.47
C HIS A 338 17.46 29.37 -15.28
N ARG A 339 18.51 29.43 -16.10
CA ARG A 339 19.26 28.27 -16.59
C ARG A 339 19.77 27.48 -15.38
N ALA A 340 19.19 26.31 -15.14
CA ALA A 340 19.80 25.26 -14.34
C ALA A 340 20.21 24.12 -15.28
N HIS A 341 21.52 23.85 -15.34
CA HIS A 341 22.09 22.68 -15.98
C HIS A 341 21.61 21.41 -15.27
N ASP A 342 21.01 20.47 -16.01
CA ASP A 342 20.57 19.17 -15.50
C ASP A 342 21.67 18.11 -15.78
N PRO A 343 22.31 17.51 -14.75
CA PRO A 343 23.43 16.58 -14.91
C PRO A 343 23.01 15.13 -15.25
N THR A 344 21.79 14.93 -15.77
CA THR A 344 21.23 13.59 -16.02
C THR A 344 21.49 13.02 -17.42
N SER A 345 22.07 13.82 -18.34
CA SER A 345 22.39 13.36 -19.69
C SER A 345 23.71 12.58 -19.79
N GLU A 346 24.67 12.75 -18.88
CA GLU A 346 25.97 12.04 -18.90
C GLU A 346 25.88 10.59 -18.39
N ILE A 347 24.82 10.20 -17.67
CA ILE A 347 24.67 8.85 -17.11
C ILE A 347 24.21 7.84 -18.18
N VAL A 348 23.62 8.30 -19.28
CA VAL A 348 23.13 7.44 -20.36
C VAL A 348 24.27 6.97 -21.27
N GLU A 349 25.37 7.71 -21.36
CA GLU A 349 26.49 7.38 -22.25
C GLU A 349 27.52 6.45 -21.57
N LEU A 350 27.74 6.57 -20.25
CA LEU A 350 28.70 5.73 -19.53
C LEU A 350 28.22 4.29 -19.23
N THR A 351 26.91 4.02 -19.25
CA THR A 351 26.39 2.66 -18.98
C THR A 351 26.37 1.75 -20.22
N SER A 352 26.59 2.32 -21.41
CA SER A 352 26.69 1.58 -22.68
C SER A 352 28.04 0.87 -22.85
N GLN A 353 29.12 1.39 -22.25
CA GLN A 353 30.48 0.88 -22.45
C GLN A 353 30.96 -0.15 -21.43
N MET A 354 30.21 -0.41 -20.35
CA MET A 354 30.62 -1.35 -19.29
C MET A 354 30.06 -2.78 -19.44
N ALA A 355 29.31 -3.07 -20.51
CA ALA A 355 28.62 -4.35 -20.69
C ALA A 355 29.43 -5.43 -21.45
N ASP A 356 30.56 -5.07 -22.06
CA ASP A 356 31.30 -5.98 -22.97
C ASP A 356 32.57 -6.62 -22.39
N GLN A 357 32.85 -6.48 -21.10
CA GLN A 357 34.01 -7.15 -20.49
C GLN A 357 33.70 -7.77 -19.11
N ALA A 358 33.30 -9.03 -19.12
CA ALA A 358 33.53 -9.95 -18.01
C ALA A 358 33.75 -11.38 -18.54
N PRO A 359 34.83 -12.08 -18.13
CA PRO A 359 35.24 -13.35 -18.73
C PRO A 359 34.40 -14.52 -18.22
N ALA A 360 34.16 -15.49 -19.11
CA ALA A 360 33.62 -16.79 -18.76
C ALA A 360 34.74 -17.64 -18.13
N ASP A 361 34.65 -17.88 -16.82
CA ASP A 361 35.61 -18.75 -16.14
C ASP A 361 35.10 -20.21 -16.14
N SER A 362 35.74 -21.01 -16.99
CA SER A 362 35.58 -22.44 -17.11
C SER A 362 36.76 -23.15 -16.46
N ARG A 363 36.58 -23.74 -15.28
CA ARG A 363 37.46 -24.82 -14.78
C ARG A 363 36.65 -25.88 -14.04
N GLY A 364 36.64 -27.08 -14.63
CA GLY A 364 36.06 -28.27 -14.02
C GLY A 364 36.97 -28.86 -12.95
N ARG A 365 36.38 -29.73 -12.12
CA ARG A 365 37.09 -30.87 -11.54
C ARG A 365 36.09 -31.99 -11.26
N GLY A 366 36.28 -33.11 -11.95
CA GLY A 366 35.55 -34.35 -11.73
C GLY A 366 35.92 -35.00 -10.40
N GLY A 367 34.98 -35.75 -9.86
CA GLY A 367 35.15 -36.62 -8.70
C GLY A 367 34.04 -37.67 -8.70
N PHE A 368 34.46 -38.92 -8.81
CA PHE A 368 33.65 -40.11 -9.04
C PHE A 368 32.73 -40.49 -7.86
N GLY A 369 31.55 -41.03 -8.17
CA GLY A 369 30.68 -41.68 -7.18
C GLY A 369 29.56 -42.48 -7.86
N ARG A 370 29.79 -43.79 -7.98
CA ARG A 370 28.97 -44.79 -8.68
C ARG A 370 27.56 -44.96 -8.09
N GLY A 371 26.59 -45.24 -8.97
CA GLY A 371 25.70 -46.39 -8.81
C GLY A 371 24.20 -46.12 -8.62
N ARG A 372 23.42 -46.21 -9.70
CA ARG A 372 22.43 -47.29 -9.95
C ARG A 372 21.60 -46.97 -11.19
N GLY A 373 21.57 -47.92 -12.12
CA GLY A 373 20.90 -47.81 -13.40
C GLY A 373 19.44 -48.25 -13.41
N ARG A 374 18.79 -47.88 -14.51
CA ARG A 374 17.62 -48.45 -15.25
C ARG A 374 16.97 -47.24 -15.89
N GLY A 375 17.04 -47.00 -17.20
CA GLY A 375 16.79 -47.89 -18.33
C GLY A 375 15.80 -47.13 -19.21
N GLY A 376 16.10 -46.98 -20.51
CA GLY A 376 15.19 -46.29 -21.43
C GLY A 376 15.90 -45.62 -22.60
N ARG A 377 16.13 -46.40 -23.66
CA ARG A 377 16.48 -45.91 -25.00
C ARG A 377 15.46 -44.86 -25.45
N GLY A 378 15.91 -43.62 -25.64
CA GLY A 378 15.19 -42.57 -26.36
C GLY A 378 16.22 -41.78 -27.17
N GLY A 379 16.17 -41.93 -28.49
CA GLY A 379 17.20 -41.48 -29.41
C GLY A 379 17.57 -40.00 -29.28
N ARG A 380 18.86 -39.74 -29.41
CA ARG A 380 19.43 -38.41 -29.67
C ARG A 380 18.83 -37.87 -30.98
N GLY A 381 17.78 -37.05 -30.86
CA GLY A 381 17.37 -36.17 -31.94
C GLY A 381 18.50 -35.18 -32.22
N ARG A 382 19.15 -35.34 -33.36
CA ARG A 382 20.06 -34.36 -33.96
C ARG A 382 19.43 -32.97 -33.84
N GLY A 383 20.11 -32.05 -33.16
CA GLY A 383 19.81 -30.63 -33.23
C GLY A 383 19.98 -30.18 -34.68
N ARG A 384 18.88 -30.16 -35.44
CA ARG A 384 18.80 -29.37 -36.66
C ARG A 384 18.86 -27.91 -36.22
N GLY A 385 19.97 -27.25 -36.53
CA GLY A 385 20.04 -25.80 -36.55
C GLY A 385 18.86 -25.30 -37.37
N ARG A 386 17.93 -24.62 -36.72
CA ARG A 386 16.78 -24.03 -37.38
C ARG A 386 17.28 -22.78 -38.09
N GLN A 387 17.55 -22.91 -39.37
CA GLN A 387 17.57 -21.77 -40.29
C GLN A 387 16.30 -20.95 -40.04
N GLU A 388 16.49 -19.65 -39.84
CA GLU A 388 15.41 -18.66 -39.80
C GLU A 388 14.84 -18.49 -41.21
N GLU A 389 14.08 -19.49 -41.67
CA GLU A 389 13.03 -19.21 -42.65
C GLU A 389 12.02 -18.28 -41.95
N LYS A 390 11.74 -17.12 -42.55
CA LYS A 390 10.64 -16.24 -42.13
C LYS A 390 9.36 -17.05 -42.20
N ASN A 391 9.01 -17.71 -41.10
CA ASN A 391 7.82 -18.53 -40.98
C ASN A 391 6.60 -17.68 -41.36
N GLU A 392 6.01 -17.97 -42.51
CA GLU A 392 4.70 -17.46 -42.90
C GLU A 392 3.71 -17.73 -41.76
N TRP A 393 2.85 -16.75 -41.43
CA TRP A 393 1.90 -16.91 -40.33
C TRP A 393 0.91 -18.05 -40.63
N VAL A 394 0.95 -19.10 -39.82
CA VAL A 394 -0.03 -20.20 -39.85
C VAL A 394 -1.04 -19.97 -38.73
N PRO A 395 -2.32 -19.69 -39.05
CA PRO A 395 -3.32 -19.36 -38.06
C PRO A 395 -3.73 -20.60 -37.27
N VAL A 396 -3.71 -20.48 -35.94
CA VAL A 396 -4.09 -21.58 -35.04
C VAL A 396 -5.52 -21.46 -34.51
N THR A 397 -6.06 -20.24 -34.46
CA THR A 397 -7.42 -19.97 -33.99
C THR A 397 -8.43 -19.89 -35.13
N LYS A 398 -9.72 -20.09 -34.81
CA LYS A 398 -10.83 -19.86 -35.74
C LYS A 398 -10.80 -18.44 -36.31
N LEU A 399 -10.57 -17.44 -35.45
CA LEU A 399 -10.43 -16.03 -35.86
C LEU A 399 -9.26 -15.85 -36.83
N GLY A 400 -8.07 -16.36 -36.48
CA GLY A 400 -6.89 -16.26 -37.34
C GLY A 400 -7.13 -16.87 -38.73
N ARG A 401 -7.88 -17.98 -38.82
CA ARG A 401 -8.23 -18.61 -40.10
C ARG A 401 -9.15 -17.72 -40.95
N LEU A 402 -10.19 -17.16 -40.35
CA LEU A 402 -11.10 -16.24 -41.05
C LEU A 402 -10.38 -14.98 -41.54
N VAL A 403 -9.42 -14.49 -40.76
CA VAL A 403 -8.63 -13.30 -41.11
C VAL A 403 -7.64 -13.60 -42.22
N LYS A 404 -6.89 -14.72 -42.12
CA LYS A 404 -5.92 -15.09 -43.16
C LYS A 404 -6.59 -15.38 -44.51
N ASP A 405 -7.80 -15.97 -44.50
CA ASP A 405 -8.58 -16.28 -45.70
C ASP A 405 -9.36 -15.06 -46.25
N GLY A 406 -9.29 -13.90 -45.60
CA GLY A 406 -9.96 -12.67 -46.04
C GLY A 406 -11.49 -12.69 -45.87
N LYS A 407 -12.03 -13.60 -45.06
CA LYS A 407 -13.46 -13.70 -44.73
C LYS A 407 -13.91 -12.52 -43.86
N ILE A 408 -13.05 -12.11 -42.92
CA ILE A 408 -13.21 -10.87 -42.14
C ILE A 408 -12.33 -9.81 -42.80
N LYS A 409 -12.94 -8.72 -43.25
CA LYS A 409 -12.26 -7.68 -44.03
C LYS A 409 -11.69 -6.56 -43.17
N THR A 410 -12.31 -6.28 -42.03
CA THR A 410 -11.93 -5.14 -41.19
C THR A 410 -11.89 -5.51 -39.71
N ILE A 411 -11.14 -4.74 -38.93
CA ILE A 411 -10.99 -4.98 -37.48
C ILE A 411 -12.24 -4.59 -36.69
N GLU A 412 -13.06 -3.69 -37.23
CA GLU A 412 -14.32 -3.24 -36.64
C GLU A 412 -15.34 -4.38 -36.52
N GLU A 413 -15.34 -5.33 -37.46
CA GLU A 413 -16.16 -6.53 -37.40
C GLU A 413 -15.81 -7.39 -36.16
N ILE A 414 -14.52 -7.45 -35.80
CA ILE A 414 -14.03 -8.14 -34.60
C ILE A 414 -14.55 -7.42 -33.35
N TYR A 415 -14.52 -6.09 -33.34
CA TYR A 415 -15.03 -5.29 -32.21
C TYR A 415 -16.55 -5.38 -32.05
N LEU A 416 -17.30 -5.34 -33.16
CA LEU A 416 -18.77 -5.41 -33.16
C LEU A 416 -19.26 -6.67 -32.44
N PHE A 417 -18.64 -7.82 -32.75
CA PHE A 417 -18.99 -9.10 -32.13
C PHE A 417 -18.17 -9.43 -30.87
N SER A 418 -17.34 -8.49 -30.38
CA SER A 418 -16.50 -8.65 -29.19
C SER A 418 -15.65 -9.94 -29.23
N LEU A 419 -15.10 -10.28 -30.39
CA LEU A 419 -14.33 -11.51 -30.57
C LEU A 419 -12.94 -11.38 -29.93
N PRO A 420 -12.50 -12.36 -29.10
CA PRO A 420 -11.22 -12.26 -28.41
C PRO A 420 -10.04 -12.53 -29.35
N ILE A 421 -9.18 -11.52 -29.52
CA ILE A 421 -7.93 -11.64 -30.26
C ILE A 421 -6.89 -12.38 -29.40
N LYS A 422 -6.45 -13.56 -29.86
CA LYS A 422 -5.44 -14.39 -29.18
C LYS A 422 -4.12 -14.54 -29.95
N GLU A 423 -4.09 -14.08 -31.19
CA GLU A 423 -2.91 -14.08 -32.07
C GLU A 423 -2.60 -12.62 -32.45
N TYR A 424 -1.38 -12.16 -32.20
CA TYR A 424 -1.01 -10.76 -32.48
C TYR A 424 -0.92 -10.49 -33.98
N GLN A 425 -0.68 -11.53 -34.78
CA GLN A 425 -0.63 -11.47 -36.24
C GLN A 425 -1.95 -11.04 -36.87
N VAL A 426 -3.08 -11.30 -36.21
CA VAL A 426 -4.41 -10.80 -36.64
C VAL A 426 -4.40 -9.27 -36.71
N VAL A 427 -3.79 -8.62 -35.72
CA VAL A 427 -3.71 -7.17 -35.65
C VAL A 427 -2.66 -6.62 -36.63
N ASP A 428 -1.55 -7.33 -36.82
CA ASP A 428 -0.55 -6.96 -37.83
C ASP A 428 -1.10 -7.02 -39.26
N TYR A 429 -2.06 -7.91 -39.53
CA TYR A 429 -2.75 -8.00 -40.82
C TYR A 429 -3.65 -6.78 -41.09
N PHE A 430 -4.48 -6.39 -40.11
CA PHE A 430 -5.42 -5.27 -40.30
C PHE A 430 -4.78 -3.89 -40.13
N LEU A 431 -3.79 -3.76 -39.23
CA LEU A 431 -3.18 -2.48 -38.87
C LEU A 431 -1.66 -2.54 -39.14
N PRO A 432 -1.21 -2.44 -40.39
CA PRO A 432 0.22 -2.50 -40.72
C PRO A 432 1.01 -1.26 -40.27
N LYS A 433 0.33 -0.13 -40.02
CA LYS A 433 0.94 1.17 -39.65
C LYS A 433 1.07 1.38 -38.13
N LEU A 434 1.09 0.31 -37.33
CA LEU A 434 1.21 0.40 -35.88
C LEU A 434 2.60 0.89 -35.46
N LYS A 435 2.63 1.90 -34.61
CA LYS A 435 3.85 2.37 -33.93
C LYS A 435 3.84 1.89 -32.48
N ASP A 436 4.96 1.36 -32.02
CA ASP A 436 5.18 0.98 -30.63
C ASP A 436 6.01 2.02 -29.87
N GLU A 437 5.61 2.29 -28.63
CA GLU A 437 6.33 3.19 -27.74
C GLU A 437 6.53 2.56 -26.36
N VAL A 438 7.79 2.49 -25.92
CA VAL A 438 8.16 1.99 -24.60
C VAL A 438 7.97 3.12 -23.58
N MET A 439 6.95 2.98 -22.72
CA MET A 439 6.57 4.02 -21.76
C MET A 439 7.48 4.03 -20.53
N LYS A 440 7.71 2.85 -19.95
CA LYS A 440 8.55 2.69 -18.76
C LYS A 440 9.05 1.27 -18.61
N ILE A 441 10.31 1.14 -18.21
CA ILE A 441 10.90 -0.11 -17.73
C ILE A 441 11.14 0.05 -16.22
N THR A 442 10.72 -0.94 -15.44
CA THR A 442 10.89 -0.93 -13.97
C THR A 442 11.50 -2.24 -13.50
N PRO A 443 12.56 -2.23 -12.67
CA PRO A 443 13.02 -3.42 -11.99
C PRO A 443 12.01 -3.82 -10.91
N VAL A 444 11.68 -5.11 -10.86
CA VAL A 444 10.85 -5.72 -9.81
C VAL A 444 11.65 -6.86 -9.19
N GLN A 445 11.71 -6.90 -7.86
CA GLN A 445 12.56 -7.84 -7.13
C GLN A 445 11.70 -8.77 -6.26
N LYS A 446 12.05 -10.06 -6.27
CA LYS A 446 11.45 -11.06 -5.37
C LYS A 446 12.54 -11.66 -4.49
N GLN A 447 12.37 -11.57 -3.17
CA GLN A 447 13.27 -12.23 -2.22
C GLN A 447 13.07 -13.76 -2.28
N THR A 448 14.17 -14.49 -2.38
CA THR A 448 14.20 -15.97 -2.36
C THR A 448 15.20 -16.46 -1.33
N ARG A 449 15.20 -17.77 -1.02
CA ARG A 449 16.18 -18.38 -0.10
C ARG A 449 17.63 -18.20 -0.57
N ALA A 450 17.85 -18.13 -1.88
CA ALA A 450 19.15 -17.94 -2.51
C ALA A 450 19.43 -16.47 -2.89
N GLY A 451 18.77 -15.51 -2.23
CA GLY A 451 18.94 -14.08 -2.48
C GLY A 451 17.84 -13.45 -3.34
N GLN A 452 18.10 -12.23 -3.82
CA GLN A 452 17.15 -11.44 -4.61
C GLN A 452 17.09 -11.91 -6.06
N ARG A 453 15.89 -12.24 -6.55
CA ARG A 453 15.65 -12.50 -7.98
C ARG A 453 15.03 -11.28 -8.63
N THR A 454 15.80 -10.60 -9.47
CA THR A 454 15.36 -9.43 -10.22
C THR A 454 14.65 -9.84 -11.52
N ARG A 455 13.68 -9.03 -11.93
CA ARG A 455 12.99 -9.09 -13.23
C ARG A 455 12.72 -7.67 -13.69
N PHE A 456 12.50 -7.48 -14.98
CA PHE A 456 12.13 -6.20 -15.56
C PHE A 456 10.69 -6.24 -16.04
N LYS A 457 9.92 -5.25 -15.59
CA LYS A 457 8.54 -5.01 -16.03
C LYS A 457 8.55 -3.87 -17.04
N ALA A 458 8.16 -4.16 -18.26
CA ALA A 458 8.03 -3.21 -19.36
C ALA A 458 6.56 -2.85 -19.59
N PHE A 459 6.30 -1.57 -19.80
CA PHE A 459 5.01 -1.02 -20.24
C PHE A 459 5.19 -0.48 -21.65
N VAL A 460 4.43 -1.01 -22.60
CA VAL A 460 4.49 -0.61 -24.02
C VAL A 460 3.09 -0.25 -24.48
N VAL A 461 2.98 0.86 -25.18
CA VAL A 461 1.74 1.30 -25.84
C VAL A 461 1.95 1.17 -27.33
N ILE A 462 0.92 0.73 -28.05
CA ILE A 462 0.92 0.67 -29.50
C ILE A 462 -0.29 1.45 -29.99
N GLY A 463 -0.16 2.16 -31.11
CA GLY A 463 -1.29 2.75 -31.80
C GLY A 463 -0.97 3.11 -33.24
N ASP A 464 -2.01 3.34 -34.02
CA ASP A 464 -1.94 3.73 -35.43
C ASP A 464 -2.16 5.24 -35.64
N SER A 465 -2.35 5.99 -34.55
CA SER A 465 -2.76 7.40 -34.55
C SER A 465 -4.09 7.64 -35.30
N ASN A 466 -4.90 6.60 -35.50
CA ASN A 466 -6.17 6.66 -36.21
C ASN A 466 -7.29 5.93 -35.47
N GLY A 467 -7.34 6.08 -34.15
CA GLY A 467 -8.42 5.54 -33.34
C GLY A 467 -8.20 4.11 -32.83
N HIS A 468 -6.99 3.56 -32.93
CA HIS A 468 -6.64 2.29 -32.31
C HIS A 468 -5.49 2.44 -31.33
N VAL A 469 -5.67 1.91 -30.12
CA VAL A 469 -4.60 1.91 -29.10
C VAL A 469 -4.60 0.59 -28.34
N GLY A 470 -3.42 0.08 -28.02
CA GLY A 470 -3.21 -1.13 -27.22
C GLY A 470 -2.19 -0.89 -26.11
N LEU A 471 -2.37 -1.56 -24.96
CA LEU A 471 -1.47 -1.43 -23.81
C LEU A 471 -0.98 -2.81 -23.34
N GLY A 472 0.32 -3.03 -23.48
CA GLY A 472 0.98 -4.26 -23.07
C GLY A 472 1.82 -4.09 -21.82
N VAL A 473 1.72 -5.05 -20.90
CA VAL A 473 2.57 -5.10 -19.71
C VAL A 473 3.13 -6.50 -19.53
N LYS A 474 4.45 -6.64 -19.58
CA LYS A 474 5.11 -7.94 -19.42
C LYS A 474 6.28 -7.84 -18.43
N CYS A 475 6.48 -8.92 -17.68
CA CYS A 475 7.64 -9.09 -16.80
C CYS A 475 8.52 -10.24 -17.30
N SER A 476 9.82 -10.01 -17.49
CA SER A 476 10.80 -11.04 -17.86
C SER A 476 12.10 -10.90 -17.07
N LYS A 477 13.02 -11.87 -17.17
CA LYS A 477 14.37 -11.77 -16.58
C LYS A 477 15.23 -10.74 -17.32
N GLU A 478 15.08 -10.66 -18.64
CA GLU A 478 15.81 -9.75 -19.50
C GLU A 478 14.91 -8.62 -20.00
N VAL A 479 15.48 -7.44 -20.22
CA VAL A 479 14.74 -6.25 -20.68
C VAL A 479 14.19 -6.45 -22.09
N ALA A 480 15.01 -6.93 -23.04
CA ALA A 480 14.61 -7.12 -24.42
C ALA A 480 13.42 -8.10 -24.56
N THR A 481 13.44 -9.22 -23.82
CA THR A 481 12.34 -10.18 -23.83
C THR A 481 11.07 -9.62 -23.16
N ALA A 482 11.21 -8.77 -22.15
CA ALA A 482 10.06 -8.06 -21.56
C ALA A 482 9.42 -7.09 -22.55
N ILE A 483 10.21 -6.32 -23.31
CA ILE A 483 9.72 -5.38 -24.32
C ILE A 483 9.01 -6.13 -25.45
N ARG A 484 9.66 -7.13 -26.06
CA ARG A 484 9.04 -7.95 -27.13
C ARG A 484 7.73 -8.59 -26.67
N GLY A 485 7.71 -9.14 -25.46
CA GLY A 485 6.49 -9.73 -24.89
C GLY A 485 5.41 -8.70 -24.55
N ALA A 486 5.78 -7.46 -24.21
CA ALA A 486 4.84 -6.37 -23.99
C ALA A 486 4.25 -5.86 -25.32
N ILE A 487 5.04 -5.77 -26.39
CA ILE A 487 4.55 -5.44 -27.74
C ILE A 487 3.46 -6.44 -28.18
N ILE A 488 3.73 -7.74 -28.03
CA ILE A 488 2.77 -8.80 -28.37
C ILE A 488 1.48 -8.64 -27.55
N LEU A 489 1.59 -8.43 -26.23
CA LEU A 489 0.41 -8.21 -25.39
C LEU A 489 -0.36 -6.93 -25.75
N ALA A 490 0.34 -5.87 -26.13
CA ALA A 490 -0.29 -4.62 -26.54
C ALA A 490 -1.16 -4.85 -27.79
N LYS A 491 -0.63 -5.56 -28.81
CA LYS A 491 -1.36 -5.96 -30.02
C LYS A 491 -2.62 -6.79 -29.70
N LEU A 492 -2.52 -7.74 -28.76
CA LEU A 492 -3.68 -8.54 -28.34
C LEU A 492 -4.77 -7.72 -27.60
N SER A 493 -4.42 -6.54 -27.09
CA SER A 493 -5.29 -5.69 -26.28
C SER A 493 -5.68 -4.38 -26.97
N VAL A 494 -5.59 -4.33 -28.30
CA VAL A 494 -5.98 -3.13 -29.06
C VAL A 494 -7.49 -2.92 -28.90
N ILE A 495 -7.86 -1.68 -28.61
CA ILE A 495 -9.23 -1.23 -28.46
C ILE A 495 -9.52 -0.10 -29.45
N PRO A 496 -10.77 0.03 -29.94
CA PRO A 496 -11.18 1.17 -30.72
C PRO A 496 -11.38 2.39 -29.81
N VAL A 497 -11.06 3.57 -30.35
CA VAL A 497 -11.18 4.86 -29.67
C VAL A 497 -12.20 5.71 -30.39
N ARG A 498 -13.29 6.05 -29.69
CA ARG A 498 -14.30 6.94 -30.26
C ARG A 498 -13.78 8.38 -30.21
N ARG A 499 -13.65 8.99 -31.38
CA ARG A 499 -13.36 10.42 -31.56
C ARG A 499 -14.65 11.16 -31.89
N GLY A 500 -14.70 12.43 -31.53
CA GLY A 500 -15.85 13.32 -31.73
C GLY A 500 -15.42 14.78 -31.86
N TYR A 501 -16.37 15.66 -31.61
CA TYR A 501 -16.24 17.11 -31.75
C TYR A 501 -16.51 17.80 -30.41
N TRP A 502 -15.95 19.00 -30.22
CA TRP A 502 -16.22 19.83 -29.04
C TRP A 502 -17.53 20.61 -29.15
N GLY A 503 -17.86 21.06 -30.38
CA GLY A 503 -19.08 21.80 -30.71
C GLY A 503 -19.62 21.30 -32.04
N SER A 504 -19.63 22.14 -33.08
CA SER A 504 -20.07 21.75 -34.42
C SER A 504 -19.22 20.64 -35.05
N SER A 505 -19.87 19.75 -35.79
CA SER A 505 -19.26 18.62 -36.51
C SER A 505 -18.51 19.06 -37.77
N LEU A 506 -17.46 19.85 -37.59
CA LEU A 506 -16.66 20.42 -38.67
C LEU A 506 -15.40 19.57 -38.94
N GLY A 507 -15.24 19.11 -40.18
CA GLY A 507 -14.07 18.34 -40.63
C GLY A 507 -13.95 16.98 -39.92
N GLU A 508 -12.73 16.47 -39.78
CA GLU A 508 -12.51 15.20 -39.08
C GLU A 508 -12.67 15.31 -37.54
N PRO A 509 -13.14 14.24 -36.87
CA PRO A 509 -13.18 14.15 -35.41
C PRO A 509 -11.80 14.30 -34.78
N HIS A 510 -11.66 15.25 -33.85
CA HIS A 510 -10.36 15.69 -33.33
C HIS A 510 -10.24 15.54 -31.79
N THR A 511 -11.35 15.38 -31.08
CA THR A 511 -11.37 15.30 -29.61
C THR A 511 -12.18 14.10 -29.12
N VAL A 512 -12.32 13.93 -27.79
CA VAL A 512 -13.21 12.92 -27.20
C VAL A 512 -14.67 13.40 -27.27
N PRO A 513 -15.66 12.51 -27.52
CA PRO A 513 -17.06 12.92 -27.71
C PRO A 513 -17.72 13.42 -26.42
N CYS A 514 -17.29 12.93 -25.27
CA CYS A 514 -17.82 13.30 -23.96
C CYS A 514 -16.72 13.28 -22.90
N LYS A 515 -17.03 13.83 -21.72
CA LYS A 515 -16.11 13.77 -20.58
C LYS A 515 -16.02 12.33 -20.08
N VAL A 516 -14.89 11.67 -20.29
CA VAL A 516 -14.67 10.28 -19.85
C VAL A 516 -13.66 10.22 -18.73
N THR A 517 -13.85 9.24 -17.84
CA THR A 517 -12.93 9.00 -16.72
C THR A 517 -12.47 7.56 -16.74
N GLY A 518 -11.18 7.35 -16.46
CA GLY A 518 -10.58 6.05 -16.27
C GLY A 518 -9.82 6.01 -14.95
N LYS A 519 -9.89 4.88 -14.25
CA LYS A 519 -9.28 4.69 -12.94
C LYS A 519 -8.46 3.40 -12.92
N CYS A 520 -7.25 3.48 -12.38
CA CYS A 520 -6.43 2.31 -12.07
C CYS A 520 -5.73 2.53 -10.73
N GLY A 521 -6.08 1.72 -9.73
CA GLY A 521 -5.63 1.93 -8.35
C GLY A 521 -6.08 3.29 -7.82
N SER A 522 -5.14 4.08 -7.30
CA SER A 522 -5.38 5.46 -6.84
C SER A 522 -5.36 6.49 -7.97
N SER A 523 -4.80 6.17 -9.14
CA SER A 523 -4.65 7.13 -10.24
C SER A 523 -5.94 7.21 -11.05
N ILE A 524 -6.45 8.43 -11.22
CA ILE A 524 -7.64 8.73 -12.03
C ILE A 524 -7.21 9.68 -13.14
N SER A 525 -7.59 9.38 -14.38
CA SER A 525 -7.37 10.21 -15.56
C SER A 525 -8.73 10.57 -16.16
N ARG A 526 -9.02 11.87 -16.26
CA ARG A 526 -10.25 12.38 -16.87
C ARG A 526 -9.89 13.10 -18.15
N LEU A 527 -10.49 12.66 -19.26
CA LEU A 527 -10.41 13.31 -20.56
C LEU A 527 -11.61 14.23 -20.71
N VAL A 528 -11.35 15.45 -21.14
CA VAL A 528 -12.36 16.49 -21.36
C VAL A 528 -12.25 16.95 -22.81
N PRO A 529 -13.36 17.02 -23.55
CA PRO A 529 -13.35 17.54 -24.92
C PRO A 529 -12.75 18.95 -24.96
N ALA A 530 -11.96 19.25 -26.00
CA ALA A 530 -11.30 20.55 -26.16
C ALA A 530 -11.57 21.15 -27.55
N PRO A 531 -11.64 22.48 -27.69
CA PRO A 531 -11.75 23.14 -28.98
C PRO A 531 -10.58 22.78 -29.91
N ARG A 532 -10.84 22.80 -31.21
CA ARG A 532 -9.84 22.49 -32.24
C ARG A 532 -8.64 23.45 -32.16
N GLY A 533 -7.42 22.91 -32.23
CA GLY A 533 -6.18 23.68 -32.18
C GLY A 533 -5.63 23.90 -30.76
N THR A 534 -6.31 23.40 -29.73
CA THR A 534 -5.81 23.43 -28.35
C THR A 534 -4.58 22.54 -28.16
N GLY A 535 -4.49 21.45 -28.94
CA GLY A 535 -3.53 20.39 -28.73
C GLY A 535 -3.83 19.55 -27.48
N ILE A 536 -2.93 18.60 -27.19
CA ILE A 536 -3.07 17.70 -26.04
C ILE A 536 -2.47 18.36 -24.80
N VAL A 537 -3.33 18.84 -23.90
CA VAL A 537 -2.94 19.41 -22.61
C VAL A 537 -2.93 18.30 -21.56
N ALA A 538 -1.79 17.62 -21.47
CA ALA A 538 -1.59 16.50 -20.56
C ALA A 538 -0.15 16.35 -20.08
N ALA A 539 0.04 15.63 -18.97
CA ALA A 539 1.35 15.15 -18.55
C ALA A 539 2.01 14.28 -19.64
N PRO A 540 3.35 14.14 -19.67
CA PRO A 540 4.07 13.47 -20.76
C PRO A 540 3.57 12.05 -21.06
N THR A 541 3.17 11.32 -20.02
CA THR A 541 2.69 9.95 -20.12
C THR A 541 1.33 9.84 -20.83
N PRO A 542 0.22 10.46 -20.36
CA PRO A 542 -1.03 10.49 -21.12
C PRO A 542 -0.91 11.13 -22.50
N LYS A 543 -0.05 12.14 -22.66
CA LYS A 543 0.15 12.81 -23.96
C LYS A 543 0.52 11.82 -25.06
N LYS A 544 1.53 10.98 -24.81
CA LYS A 544 1.97 9.89 -25.71
C LYS A 544 0.84 8.92 -26.04
N VAL A 545 0.08 8.47 -25.02
CA VAL A 545 -1.05 7.55 -25.22
C VAL A 545 -2.15 8.17 -26.10
N LEU A 546 -2.49 9.44 -25.87
CA LEU A 546 -3.52 10.15 -26.64
C LEU A 546 -3.07 10.43 -28.08
N THR A 547 -1.78 10.72 -28.30
CA THR A 547 -1.20 10.86 -29.64
C THR A 547 -1.28 9.55 -30.43
N LEU A 548 -0.96 8.42 -29.80
CA LEU A 548 -1.08 7.09 -30.43
C LEU A 548 -2.53 6.68 -30.66
N ALA A 549 -3.47 7.17 -29.84
CA ALA A 549 -4.90 6.99 -30.04
C ALA A 549 -5.49 7.86 -31.17
N GLY A 550 -4.74 8.84 -31.69
CA GLY A 550 -5.22 9.73 -32.76
C GLY A 550 -6.12 10.88 -32.28
N ILE A 551 -6.05 11.24 -30.99
CA ILE A 551 -6.73 12.42 -30.45
C ILE A 551 -5.78 13.61 -30.56
N THR A 552 -6.19 14.68 -31.24
CA THR A 552 -5.36 15.88 -31.45
C THR A 552 -5.56 16.90 -30.34
N ASP A 553 -6.80 17.08 -29.88
CA ASP A 553 -7.18 18.11 -28.92
C ASP A 553 -7.88 17.50 -27.71
N CYS A 554 -7.31 17.68 -26.52
CA CYS A 554 -7.93 17.18 -25.29
C CYS A 554 -7.37 17.88 -24.06
N TYR A 555 -8.26 18.30 -23.16
CA TYR A 555 -7.89 18.67 -21.80
C TYR A 555 -7.87 17.43 -20.92
N THR A 556 -6.83 17.29 -20.11
CA THR A 556 -6.77 16.20 -19.13
C THR A 556 -6.71 16.73 -17.71
N THR A 557 -7.36 16.02 -16.80
CA THR A 557 -7.18 16.24 -15.36
C THR A 557 -6.88 14.91 -14.70
N SER A 558 -5.81 14.89 -13.90
CA SER A 558 -5.38 13.68 -13.18
C SER A 558 -5.50 13.87 -11.67
N ARG A 559 -5.98 12.86 -10.96
CA ARG A 559 -6.07 12.85 -9.48
C ARG A 559 -5.43 11.57 -8.91
N GLY A 560 -4.97 11.66 -7.65
CA GLY A 560 -4.31 10.57 -6.94
C GLY A 560 -2.81 10.48 -7.24
N ALA A 561 -2.18 9.33 -6.93
CA ALA A 561 -0.74 9.15 -7.10
C ALA A 561 -0.35 9.00 -8.58
N THR A 562 0.00 10.11 -9.24
CA THR A 562 0.41 10.12 -10.66
C THR A 562 1.87 9.71 -10.87
N ARG A 563 2.71 9.76 -9.81
CA ARG A 563 4.12 9.28 -9.84
C ARG A 563 4.23 7.79 -10.20
N THR A 564 3.21 6.98 -9.88
CA THR A 564 3.17 5.57 -10.27
C THR A 564 2.77 5.42 -11.73
N LEU A 565 3.75 5.64 -12.63
CA LEU A 565 3.56 5.64 -14.08
C LEU A 565 2.80 4.41 -14.62
N GLY A 566 3.06 3.22 -14.06
CA GLY A 566 2.36 2.01 -14.51
C GLY A 566 0.84 2.03 -14.29
N ASN A 567 0.37 2.60 -13.17
CA ASN A 567 -1.07 2.78 -12.92
C ASN A 567 -1.61 3.97 -13.70
N PHE A 568 -0.80 5.02 -13.86
CA PHE A 568 -1.21 6.22 -14.57
C PHE A 568 -1.47 5.96 -16.06
N VAL A 569 -0.58 5.20 -16.75
CA VAL A 569 -0.79 4.75 -18.14
C VAL A 569 -2.07 3.92 -18.26
N LYS A 570 -2.29 2.98 -17.34
CA LYS A 570 -3.49 2.13 -17.32
C LYS A 570 -4.77 2.93 -17.10
N ALA A 571 -4.74 3.94 -16.23
CA ALA A 571 -5.88 4.80 -15.98
C ALA A 571 -6.25 5.61 -17.24
N THR A 572 -5.27 6.12 -17.97
CA THR A 572 -5.50 6.81 -19.25
C THR A 572 -6.03 5.86 -20.32
N PHE A 573 -5.44 4.67 -20.46
CA PHE A 573 -5.92 3.64 -21.40
C PHE A 573 -7.37 3.24 -21.10
N ALA A 574 -7.73 3.07 -19.83
CA ALA A 574 -9.11 2.80 -19.43
C ALA A 574 -10.06 3.98 -19.74
N ALA A 575 -9.61 5.23 -19.59
CA ALA A 575 -10.42 6.40 -19.94
C ALA A 575 -10.74 6.42 -21.44
N ILE A 576 -9.76 6.06 -22.26
CA ILE A 576 -9.92 5.95 -23.72
C ILE A 576 -10.88 4.82 -24.08
N GLY A 577 -10.77 3.64 -23.46
CA GLY A 577 -11.72 2.54 -23.69
C GLY A 577 -13.16 2.85 -23.29
N ASN A 578 -13.35 3.72 -22.30
CA ASN A 578 -14.68 4.17 -21.88
C ASN A 578 -15.35 5.13 -22.87
N THR A 579 -14.69 5.55 -23.95
CA THR A 579 -15.29 6.44 -24.96
C THR A 579 -16.48 5.82 -25.70
N TYR A 580 -16.47 4.50 -25.89
CA TYR A 580 -17.63 3.74 -26.40
C TYR A 580 -18.63 3.34 -25.31
N GLY A 581 -18.30 3.53 -24.04
CA GLY A 581 -19.21 3.22 -22.92
C GLY A 581 -20.29 4.27 -22.69
N PHE A 582 -20.26 5.39 -23.41
CA PHE A 582 -21.26 6.45 -23.31
C PHE A 582 -22.20 6.44 -24.52
N LEU A 583 -23.50 6.26 -24.24
CA LEU A 583 -24.55 6.25 -25.24
C LEU A 583 -25.02 7.68 -25.55
N SER A 584 -24.49 8.25 -26.64
CA SER A 584 -24.91 9.55 -27.17
C SER A 584 -26.16 9.43 -28.05
N PRO A 585 -26.95 10.51 -28.25
CA PRO A 585 -28.13 10.51 -29.12
C PRO A 585 -27.90 9.97 -30.54
N GLU A 586 -26.70 10.20 -31.11
CA GLU A 586 -26.28 9.64 -32.41
C GLU A 586 -26.32 8.11 -32.51
N LEU A 587 -26.28 7.42 -31.36
CA LEU A 587 -26.26 5.96 -31.25
C LEU A 587 -27.59 5.39 -30.75
N TRP A 588 -28.65 6.20 -30.65
CA TRP A 588 -29.97 5.75 -30.19
C TRP A 588 -30.77 5.03 -31.26
N THR A 589 -30.40 5.22 -32.53
CA THR A 589 -31.06 4.53 -33.64
C THR A 589 -30.88 3.02 -33.50
N GLU A 590 -31.99 2.29 -33.55
CA GLU A 590 -31.96 0.84 -33.49
C GLU A 590 -31.20 0.29 -34.69
N THR A 591 -30.19 -0.54 -34.41
CA THR A 591 -29.41 -1.22 -35.44
C THR A 591 -29.86 -2.67 -35.54
N THR A 592 -29.89 -3.20 -36.76
CA THR A 592 -30.22 -4.61 -36.97
C THR A 592 -29.01 -5.48 -36.66
N PHE A 593 -29.21 -6.56 -35.90
CA PHE A 593 -28.14 -7.49 -35.60
C PHE A 593 -27.74 -8.30 -36.84
N THR A 594 -26.47 -8.20 -37.21
CA THR A 594 -25.87 -9.04 -38.25
C THR A 594 -25.45 -10.39 -37.68
N LYS A 595 -25.29 -11.39 -38.55
CA LYS A 595 -24.83 -12.72 -38.12
C LYS A 595 -23.36 -12.65 -37.71
N ALA A 596 -23.00 -13.33 -36.63
CA ALA A 596 -21.61 -13.42 -36.20
C ALA A 596 -20.76 -14.17 -37.25
N PRO A 597 -19.48 -13.78 -37.48
CA PRO A 597 -18.61 -14.42 -38.47
C PRO A 597 -18.43 -15.91 -38.24
N TYR A 598 -18.48 -16.35 -36.98
CA TYR A 598 -18.41 -17.77 -36.64
C TYR A 598 -19.64 -18.58 -37.06
N HIS A 599 -20.82 -17.95 -37.13
CA HIS A 599 -22.04 -18.60 -37.59
C HIS A 599 -22.11 -18.59 -39.11
N GLU A 600 -21.77 -17.47 -39.74
CA GLU A 600 -21.77 -17.32 -41.19
C GLU A 600 -20.78 -18.28 -41.88
N PHE A 601 -19.57 -18.42 -41.31
CA PHE A 601 -18.52 -19.25 -41.89
C PHE A 601 -18.35 -20.60 -41.15
N THR A 602 -19.42 -21.14 -40.59
CA THR A 602 -19.40 -22.44 -39.87
C THR A 602 -18.86 -23.56 -40.76
N ASP A 603 -19.34 -23.65 -42.00
CA ASP A 603 -18.95 -24.70 -42.95
C ASP A 603 -17.47 -24.61 -43.31
N PHE A 604 -16.96 -23.40 -43.50
CA PHE A 604 -15.54 -23.15 -43.75
C PHE A 604 -14.67 -23.59 -42.56
N LEU A 605 -15.09 -23.25 -41.33
CA LEU A 605 -14.37 -23.62 -40.12
C LEU A 605 -14.41 -25.13 -39.82
N ALA A 606 -15.44 -25.82 -40.31
CA ALA A 606 -15.60 -27.26 -40.19
C ALA A 606 -14.69 -28.05 -41.14
N GLN A 607 -14.25 -27.45 -42.25
CA GLN A 607 -13.31 -28.09 -43.17
C GLN A 607 -11.98 -28.39 -42.46
N LYS A 608 -11.60 -29.67 -42.42
CA LYS A 608 -10.28 -30.08 -41.94
C LYS A 608 -9.23 -29.59 -42.93
N GLN A 609 -8.30 -28.76 -42.47
CA GLN A 609 -7.10 -28.44 -43.26
C GLN A 609 -6.39 -29.76 -43.61
N ARG A 610 -6.22 -30.03 -44.91
CA ARG A 610 -5.23 -31.02 -45.36
C ARG A 610 -3.89 -30.56 -44.79
N LYS A 611 -3.30 -31.41 -43.95
CA LYS A 611 -1.99 -31.18 -43.34
C LYS A 611 -0.90 -31.07 -44.38
#